data_AF-A0A1A6H1U3-F1
#
_entry.id   AF-A0A1A6H1U3-F1
#
_cell.length_a   1.000
_cell.length_b   1.000
_cell.length_c   1.000
_cell.angle_alpha   90.00
_cell.angle_beta   90.00
_cell.angle_gamma   90.00
#
_symmetry.space_group_name_H-M   'P 1'
#
loop_
_entity.id
_entity.type
_entity.pdbx_description
1 polymer ?
#
loop_
_entity_poly.entity_id
_entity_poly.type
_entity_poly.pdbx_seq_one_letter_code
_entity_poly.pdbx_strand_id
1 'polypeptide(L)' 'LSKKYGVHVCGEGGEYETFTLDCPLFKKKIVVDSSEVVIHSADAFAPVAYLRLSELHLEEK' A
#
# COMPACT_ATOMS: atom_id res chain seq x y z
N LEU A 1 0.11 16.41 4.91
CA LEU A 1 -0.04 15.41 5.99
C LEU A 1 1.05 15.59 7.04
N SER A 2 2.32 15.38 6.68
CA SER A 2 3.49 15.57 7.57
C SER A 2 3.47 16.89 8.36
N LYS A 3 3.39 18.06 7.70
CA LYS A 3 3.35 19.37 8.39
C LYS A 3 2.14 19.59 9.32
N LYS A 4 1.03 18.88 9.11
CA LYS A 4 -0.24 19.09 9.82
C LYS A 4 -0.45 18.09 10.97
N TYR A 5 0.01 16.85 10.78
CA TYR A 5 -0.25 15.72 11.68
C TYR A 5 1.02 14.98 12.11
N GLY A 6 2.20 15.42 11.70
CA GLY A 6 3.47 14.83 12.11
C GLY A 6 3.88 13.55 11.38
N VAL A 7 3.07 13.05 10.43
CA VAL A 7 3.36 11.84 9.65
C VAL A 7 4.74 11.92 8.98
N HIS A 8 5.56 10.90 9.16
CA HIS A 8 6.84 10.71 8.50
C HIS A 8 6.65 10.53 6.99
N VAL A 9 7.38 11.31 6.19
CA VAL A 9 7.20 11.32 4.72
C VAL A 9 7.54 9.96 4.08
N CYS A 10 8.42 9.19 4.72
CA CYS A 10 8.79 7.84 4.27
C CYS A 10 7.99 6.72 4.96
N GLY A 11 7.04 7.04 5.84
CA GLY A 11 6.24 6.05 6.57
C GLY A 11 7.01 5.31 7.68
N GLU A 12 8.11 5.90 8.18
CA GLU A 12 8.89 5.30 9.26
C GLU A 12 8.05 5.15 10.54
N GLY A 13 8.41 4.18 11.38
CA GLY A 13 7.62 3.85 12.57
C GLY A 13 6.35 3.04 12.26
N GLY A 14 6.19 2.56 11.03
CA GLY A 14 5.06 1.71 10.62
C GLY A 14 3.78 2.51 10.32
N GLU A 15 3.91 3.76 9.90
CA GLU A 15 2.76 4.64 9.63
C GLU A 15 1.99 4.23 8.37
N TYR A 16 2.69 3.67 7.38
CA TYR A 16 2.10 3.01 6.23
C TYR A 16 3.07 2.02 5.60
N GLU A 17 2.51 1.07 4.88
CA GLU A 17 3.25 0.07 4.12
C GLU A 17 3.01 0.28 2.62
N THR A 18 3.96 -0.18 1.79
CA THR A 18 3.85 -0.09 0.33
C THR A 18 4.19 -1.42 -0.33
N PHE A 19 3.67 -1.61 -1.55
CA PHE A 19 3.98 -2.78 -2.38
C PHE A 19 4.44 -2.30 -3.76
N THR A 20 5.68 -2.64 -4.12
CA THR A 20 6.29 -2.20 -5.38
C THR A 20 5.77 -3.05 -6.55
N LEU A 21 4.93 -2.45 -7.40
CA LEU A 21 4.36 -3.12 -8.58
C LEU A 21 5.35 -3.20 -9.75
N ASP A 22 6.21 -2.20 -9.88
CA ASP A 22 7.22 -2.15 -10.92
C ASP A 22 8.47 -1.41 -10.45
N CYS A 23 9.64 -1.87 -10.90
CA CYS A 23 10.90 -1.17 -10.76
C CYS A 23 11.86 -1.57 -11.90
N PRO A 24 12.93 -0.80 -12.18
CA PRO A 24 13.85 -1.07 -13.29
C PRO A 24 14.48 -2.48 -13.28
N LEU A 25 14.59 -3.11 -12.11
CA LEU A 25 15.17 -4.45 -11.96
C LEU A 25 14.18 -5.57 -12.32
N PHE A 26 12.88 -5.30 -12.35
CA PHE A 26 11.89 -6.31 -12.69
C PHE A 26 11.91 -6.61 -14.19
N LYS A 27 11.72 -7.89 -14.57
CA LYS A 27 11.62 -8.30 -15.99
C LYS A 27 10.21 -8.11 -16.57
N LYS A 28 9.20 -8.19 -15.70
CA LYS A 28 7.78 -8.00 -15.98
C LYS A 28 7.20 -7.12 -14.86
N LYS A 29 6.18 -6.32 -15.14
CA LYS A 29 5.48 -5.55 -14.09
C LYS A 29 4.39 -6.42 -13.46
N ILE A 30 4.09 -6.15 -12.19
CA ILE A 30 2.97 -6.78 -11.48
C ILE A 30 1.73 -5.90 -11.69
N VAL A 31 0.65 -6.50 -12.18
CA VAL A 31 -0.64 -5.84 -12.36
C VAL A 31 -1.59 -6.37 -11.29
N VAL A 32 -2.34 -5.47 -10.65
CA VAL A 32 -3.38 -5.82 -9.67
C VAL A 32 -4.71 -5.93 -10.41
N ASP A 33 -5.26 -7.13 -10.48
CA ASP A 33 -6.54 -7.41 -11.13
C ASP A 33 -7.71 -7.18 -10.18
N SER A 34 -7.51 -7.56 -8.91
CA SER A 34 -8.52 -7.43 -7.86
C SER A 34 -7.87 -7.09 -6.53
N SER A 35 -8.46 -6.14 -5.82
CA SER A 35 -8.05 -5.77 -4.46
C SER A 35 -9.22 -5.22 -3.67
N GLU A 36 -9.08 -5.23 -2.35
CA GLU A 36 -10.07 -4.66 -1.45
C GLU A 36 -9.39 -4.04 -0.23
N VAL A 37 -10.02 -3.00 0.32
CA VAL A 37 -9.57 -2.37 1.55
C VAL A 37 -10.21 -3.10 2.73
N VAL A 38 -9.38 -3.59 3.64
CA VAL A 38 -9.85 -4.23 4.88
C VAL A 38 -9.54 -3.29 6.04
N ILE A 39 -10.59 -2.85 6.74
CA ILE A 39 -10.45 -2.09 7.99
C ILE A 39 -10.10 -3.10 9.09
N HIS A 40 -8.88 -3.00 9.61
CA HIS A 40 -8.37 -3.87 10.66
C HIS A 40 -8.72 -3.35 12.07
N SER A 41 -8.65 -2.03 12.27
CA SER A 41 -9.07 -1.38 13.51
C SER A 41 -9.99 -0.20 13.17
N ALA A 42 -11.24 -0.28 13.62
CA ALA A 42 -12.25 0.77 13.42
C ALA A 42 -12.24 1.76 14.59
N ASP A 43 -11.09 2.34 14.90
CA ASP A 43 -11.00 3.45 15.85
C ASP A 43 -11.72 4.70 15.28
N ALA A 44 -12.44 5.43 16.13
CA ALA A 44 -13.24 6.57 15.71
C ALA A 44 -12.41 7.76 15.19
N PHE A 45 -11.12 7.81 15.52
CA PHE A 45 -10.22 8.91 15.20
C PHE A 45 -9.00 8.49 14.39
N ALA A 46 -8.53 7.24 14.54
CA ALA A 46 -7.35 6.71 13.86
C ALA A 46 -7.57 5.28 13.33
N PRO A 47 -8.45 5.09 12.32
CA PRO A 47 -8.69 3.78 11.76
C PRO A 47 -7.45 3.24 11.06
N VAL A 48 -7.20 1.93 11.24
CA VAL A 48 -6.12 1.21 10.54
C VAL A 48 -6.74 0.32 9.50
N ALA A 49 -6.27 0.44 8.26
CA ALA A 49 -6.69 -0.40 7.16
C ALA A 49 -5.48 -0.94 6.41
N TYR A 50 -5.66 -2.08 5.75
CA TYR A 50 -4.68 -2.62 4.81
C TYR A 50 -5.34 -2.91 3.46
N LEU A 51 -4.54 -2.84 2.40
CA LEU A 51 -4.96 -3.24 1.06
C LEU A 51 -4.71 -4.74 0.90
N ARG A 52 -5.77 -5.53 0.70
CA ARG A 52 -5.68 -6.94 0.36
C ARG A 52 -5.64 -7.07 -1.16
N LEU A 53 -4.50 -7.50 -1.70
CA LEU A 53 -4.33 -7.80 -3.13
C LEU A 53 -4.80 -9.24 -3.37
N SER A 54 -5.97 -9.40 -3.99
CA SER A 54 -6.66 -10.69 -4.11
C SER A 54 -6.30 -11.42 -5.40
N GLU A 55 -6.09 -10.69 -6.50
CA GLU A 55 -5.68 -11.26 -7.79
C GLU A 55 -4.62 -10.36 -8.43
N LEU A 56 -3.55 -10.98 -8.92
CA LEU A 56 -2.44 -10.31 -9.60
C LEU A 56 -1.93 -11.16 -10.76
N HIS A 57 -1.43 -10.51 -11.81
CA HIS A 57 -0.70 -11.15 -12.89
C HIS A 57 0.59 -10.39 -13.25
N LEU A 58 1.41 -11.02 -14.09
CA LEU A 58 2.62 -10.41 -14.63
C LEU A 58 2.40 -10.02 -16.10
N GLU A 59 2.70 -8.77 -16.44
CA GLU A 59 2.65 -8.24 -17.80
C GLU A 59 4.06 -7.91 -18.28
N GLU A 60 4.34 -8.16 -19.57
CA GLU A 60 5.58 -7.66 -20.19
C GLU A 60 5.66 -6.13 -20.05
N LYS A 61 6.88 -5.61 -19.96
CA LYS A 61 7.12 -4.17 -19.79
C LYS A 61 7.18 -3.42 -21.11
#